data_AF-A0A8R1ENY3-F1
#
_entry.id   AF-A0A8R1ENY3-F1
#
_cell.length_a   1.000
_cell.length_b   1.000
_cell.length_c   1.000
_cell.angle_alpha   90.00
_cell.angle_beta   90.00
_cell.angle_gamma   90.00
#
_symmetry.space_group_name_H-M   'P 1'
#
loop_
_entity.id
_entity.type
_entity.pdbx_description
1 polymer ?
#
loop_
_entity_poly.entity_id
_entity_poly.type
_entity_poly.pdbx_seq_one_letter_code
_entity_poly.pdbx_strand_id
1 'polypeptide(L)' 'KFQPCQRVFRVNIPSSYTNSGSSAKKTYDAGVIELSGKYPGESRSCIN' A
#
# COMPACT_ATOMS: atom_id res chain seq x y z
N LYS A 1 -17.25 -7.00 -19.26
CA LYS A 1 -16.36 -5.80 -19.19
C LYS A 1 -14.95 -6.32 -18.99
N PHE A 2 -14.01 -6.03 -19.89
CA PHE A 2 -12.60 -6.42 -19.72
C PHE A 2 -12.00 -5.53 -18.63
N GLN A 3 -11.80 -6.07 -17.42
CA GLN A 3 -11.12 -5.33 -16.36
C GLN A 3 -9.61 -5.56 -16.57
N PRO A 4 -8.83 -4.54 -16.98
CA PRO A 4 -7.41 -4.73 -17.17
C PRO A 4 -6.77 -5.12 -15.85
N CYS A 5 -5.77 -6.02 -15.89
CA CYS A 5 -5.02 -6.42 -14.71
C CYS A 5 -4.51 -5.18 -13.97
N GLN A 6 -4.84 -5.08 -12.69
CA GLN A 6 -4.46 -3.96 -11.85
C GLN A 6 -3.07 -4.20 -11.26
N ARG A 7 -2.22 -3.17 -11.24
CA ARG A 7 -0.95 -3.18 -10.52
C ARG A 7 -1.23 -3.05 -9.03
N VAL A 8 -0.60 -3.90 -8.21
CA VAL A 8 -0.77 -3.93 -6.75
C VAL A 8 0.60 -3.87 -6.11
N PHE A 9 0.86 -2.86 -5.29
CA PHE A 9 2.04 -2.79 -4.45
C PHE A 9 1.62 -2.61 -2.99
N ARG A 10 2.47 -3.05 -2.07
CA ARG A 10 2.14 -3.09 -0.64
C ARG A 10 2.97 -2.07 0.12
N VAL A 11 2.29 -1.17 0.83
CA VAL A 11 2.94 -0.24 1.76
C VAL A 11 2.84 -0.83 3.16
N ASN A 12 3.97 -1.19 3.76
CA ASN A 12 4.01 -1.72 5.11
C ASN A 12 4.13 -0.59 6.13
N ILE A 13 3.32 -0.64 7.18
CA ILE A 13 3.40 0.30 8.30
C ILE A 13 4.31 -0.30 9.37
N PRO A 14 5.35 0.41 9.85
CA PRO A 14 6.21 -0.09 10.91
C PRO A 14 5.42 -0.34 12.20
N SER A 15 5.73 -1.42 12.91
CA SER A 15 5.06 -1.79 14.16
C SER A 15 5.13 -0.69 15.23
N SER A 16 6.18 0.14 15.21
CA SER A 16 6.34 1.30 16.10
C SER A 16 5.27 2.38 15.95
N TYR A 17 4.54 2.40 14.83
CA TYR A 17 3.41 3.30 14.56
C TYR A 17 2.05 2.62 14.76
N THR A 18 2.04 1.32 15.10
CA THR A 18 0.81 0.58 15.38
C THR A 18 0.52 0.56 16.88
N ASN A 19 -0.74 0.74 17.26
CA ASN A 19 -1.18 0.57 18.64
C ASN A 19 -2.57 -0.06 18.68
N SER A 20 -2.82 -0.88 19.70
CA SER A 20 -4.17 -1.37 20.00
C SER A 20 -4.98 -0.29 20.72
N GLY A 21 -6.29 -0.24 20.49
CA GLY A 21 -7.21 0.73 21.09
C GLY A 21 -8.10 1.43 20.06
N SER A 22 -9.01 2.28 20.54
CA SER A 22 -9.96 3.01 19.71
C SER A 22 -9.41 4.27 19.05
N SER A 23 -8.20 4.70 19.43
CA SER A 23 -7.56 5.91 18.90
C SER A 23 -6.09 5.69 18.52
N ALA A 24 -5.65 6.42 17.49
CA ALA A 24 -4.27 6.40 17.03
C ALA A 24 -3.38 7.25 17.94
N LYS A 25 -2.21 6.73 18.33
CA LYS A 25 -1.25 7.47 19.16
C LYS A 25 -0.30 8.36 18.36
N LYS A 26 -0.04 8.00 17.10
CA LYS A 26 0.92 8.68 16.22
C LYS A 26 0.43 8.57 14.77
N THR A 27 0.73 9.59 13.98
CA THR A 27 0.52 9.55 12.53
C THR A 27 1.81 9.07 11.87
N TYR A 28 1.68 8.15 10.92
CA TYR A 28 2.75 7.73 10.03
C TYR A 28 2.59 8.45 8.69
N ASP A 29 3.59 9.24 8.31
CA ASP A 29 3.67 9.85 6.98
C ASP A 29 4.54 8.96 6.09
N ALA A 30 3.92 8.38 5.05
CA ALA A 30 4.59 7.52 4.09
C ALA A 30 5.28 8.31 2.94
N GLY A 31 5.13 9.63 2.92
CA GLY A 31 5.65 10.50 1.87
C GLY A 31 4.86 10.43 0.56
N VAL A 32 5.54 10.77 -0.54
CA VAL A 32 4.98 10.77 -1.90
C VAL A 32 5.51 9.58 -2.69
N ILE A 33 4.62 8.86 -3.37
CA ILE A 33 4.95 7.67 -4.16
C ILE A 33 4.71 7.96 -5.64
N GLU A 34 5.77 7.84 -6.44
CA GLU A 34 5.69 7.94 -7.90
C GLU A 34 5.24 6.60 -8.52
N LEU A 35 4.06 6.59 -9.14
CA LEU A 35 3.42 5.38 -9.67
C LEU A 35 3.87 4.99 -11.09
N SER A 36 4.59 5.88 -11.78
CA SER A 36 5.15 5.59 -13.12
C SER A 36 6.31 4.59 -13.05
N GLY A 37 7.02 4.54 -11.93
CA GLY A 37 8.09 3.57 -11.68
C GLY A 37 7.58 2.18 -11.29
N LYS A 38 8.43 1.15 -11.40
CA LYS A 38 8.14 -0.20 -10.89
C LYS A 38 8.54 -0.30 -9.43
N TYR A 39 7.58 -0.59 -8.54
CA TYR A 39 7.86 -0.72 -7.11
C TYR A 39 8.37 -2.14 -6.77
N PRO A 40 9.37 -2.29 -5.87
CA PRO A 40 9.84 -3.60 -5.44
C PRO A 40 8.71 -4.38 -4.74
N GLY A 41 8.49 -5.63 -5.14
CA GLY A 41 7.40 -6.46 -4.60
C GLY A 41 6.01 -6.15 -5.16
N GLU A 42 5.91 -5.33 -6.21
CA GLU A 42 4.66 -5.11 -6.93
C GLU A 42 4.21 -6.39 -7.66
N SER A 43 2.93 -6.73 -7.55
CA SER A 43 2.25 -7.82 -8.22
C SER A 43 1.15 -7.30 -9.15
N ARG A 44 0.52 -8.20 -9.92
CA ARG A 44 -0.62 -7.88 -10.77
C ARG A 44 -1.82 -8.73 -10.37
N SER A 45 -2.97 -8.09 -10.16
CA SER A 45 -4.25 -8.76 -9.91
C SER A 45 -5.10 -8.70 -11.18
N CYS A 46 -5.33 -9.85 -11.79
CA CYS A 46 -6.23 -10.01 -12.94
C CYS A 46 -7.48 -10.72 -12.44
N ILE A 47 -8.48 -9.95 -11.98
CA ILE A 47 -9.78 -10.52 -11.59
C ILE A 47 -10.58 -10.72 -12.88
N ASN A 48 -10.90 -11.98 -13.20
CA ASN A 48 -11.75 -12.36 -14.34
C ASN A 48 -13.24 -12.21 -13.98
#